data_AF-A0A2K3E659-F1
#
_entry.id   AF-A0A2K3E659-F1
#
_cell.length_a   1.000
_cell.length_b   1.000
_cell.length_c   1.000
_cell.angle_alpha   90.00
_cell.angle_beta   90.00
_cell.angle_gamma   90.00
#
_symmetry.space_group_name_H-M   'P 1'
#
loop_
_entity.id
_entity.type
_entity.pdbx_description
1 polymer ?
#
loop_
_entity_poly.entity_id
_entity_poly.type
_entity_poly.pdbx_seq_one_letter_code
_entity_poly.pdbx_strand_id
1 'polypeptide(L)'
;MFAAQLRGCWSAGDAPAAPAAGSGTASSAASGCTGSGSKADVGVARAAIRFIYTGKLEREACGAPEAAAAGSGSHSKGCSNSGTLVGSSSSSGGGLSIPELLAVRRQACFMQIGDCVGACDKELCSLLAATGPPLPPPATGKPAAGAARPSAAAAGRVGASGGTAAATAATADAAVPPVLQLYADESLLPLESEEPDSFKAVLAAAHKALVAHFTSAPTTLNSAVLTKQLEELPVAAMEALLASDSFSTDDESSVLLLLAKWRAADLGNRGSGQELKTLCALVRLSQLGPVYLRYILPEQG
;
A
#
# COMPACT_ATOMS: atom_id res chain seq x y z
N MET A 1 -1.96 16.82 6.29
CA MET A 1 -0.63 16.44 6.82
C MET A 1 -0.08 15.22 6.10
N PHE A 2 -0.88 14.16 5.92
CA PHE A 2 -0.46 12.96 5.17
C PHE A 2 -0.01 13.23 3.71
N ALA A 3 -0.66 14.17 3.01
CA ALA A 3 -0.19 14.70 1.71
C ALA A 3 1.25 15.28 1.74
N ALA A 4 1.60 16.00 2.80
CA ALA A 4 2.96 16.52 2.98
C ALA A 4 3.96 15.39 3.29
N GLN A 5 3.49 14.36 4.00
CA GLN A 5 4.27 13.19 4.36
C GLN A 5 4.72 12.36 3.17
N LEU A 6 3.80 12.09 2.26
CA LEU A 6 4.11 11.40 1.02
C LEU A 6 5.12 12.19 0.16
N ARG A 7 5.02 13.53 0.14
CA ARG A 7 5.99 14.40 -0.56
C ARG A 7 7.40 14.31 0.01
N GLY A 8 7.55 14.27 1.34
CA GLY A 8 8.84 14.16 2.02
C GLY A 8 9.55 12.84 1.71
N CYS A 9 8.80 11.74 1.69
CA CYS A 9 9.33 10.41 1.40
C CYS A 9 9.76 10.23 -0.06
N TRP A 10 9.07 10.85 -1.02
CA TRP A 10 9.39 10.65 -2.45
C TRP A 10 10.41 11.64 -3.02
N SER A 11 10.51 12.85 -2.45
CA SER A 11 11.52 13.82 -2.89
C SER A 11 12.95 13.43 -2.47
N ALA A 12 13.11 12.44 -1.59
CA ALA A 12 14.41 12.01 -1.06
C ALA A 12 15.16 11.00 -1.95
N GLY A 13 14.56 10.52 -3.06
CA GLY A 13 15.25 9.71 -4.06
C GLY A 13 15.90 10.58 -5.14
N ASP A 14 17.23 10.62 -5.18
CA ASP A 14 18.08 11.22 -6.23
C ASP A 14 18.18 12.77 -6.32
N ALA A 15 18.54 13.42 -5.22
CA ALA A 15 19.20 14.74 -5.30
C ALA A 15 20.37 14.84 -4.30
N PRO A 16 21.61 15.19 -4.72
CA PRO A 16 22.73 15.41 -3.80
C PRO A 16 22.48 16.65 -2.93
N ALA A 17 22.51 16.43 -1.62
CA ALA A 17 22.15 17.38 -0.57
C ALA A 17 23.03 18.64 -0.54
N ALA A 18 22.38 19.80 -0.34
CA ALA A 18 23.01 21.01 0.19
C ALA A 18 22.61 21.20 1.67
N PRO A 19 23.50 21.73 2.54
CA PRO A 19 23.26 21.75 3.99
C PRO A 19 22.69 23.09 4.50
N ALA A 20 21.72 23.02 5.42
CA ALA A 20 21.42 24.04 6.44
C ALA A 20 20.47 23.39 7.49
N ALA A 21 20.88 23.18 8.75
CA ALA A 21 21.02 24.11 9.88
C ALA A 21 19.73 24.35 10.70
N GLY A 22 19.69 23.83 11.94
CA GLY A 22 19.29 24.60 13.13
C GLY A 22 17.86 24.48 13.70
N SER A 23 17.70 23.57 14.67
CA SER A 23 17.03 23.68 16.00
C SER A 23 15.59 24.24 16.19
N GLY A 24 14.76 23.46 16.92
CA GLY A 24 13.62 23.98 17.70
C GLY A 24 12.81 22.89 18.42
N THR A 25 12.81 22.90 19.76
CA THR A 25 12.11 22.00 20.70
C THR A 25 10.70 22.49 21.08
N ALA A 26 9.70 21.59 21.27
CA ALA A 26 8.85 21.48 22.49
C ALA A 26 7.54 20.63 22.36
N SER A 27 7.34 19.77 23.37
CA SER A 27 6.14 19.27 24.10
C SER A 27 4.74 19.03 23.49
N SER A 28 4.39 17.73 23.49
CA SER A 28 3.21 17.00 24.02
C SER A 28 1.91 17.73 24.44
N ALA A 29 0.79 17.23 23.93
CA ALA A 29 -0.43 16.93 24.71
C ALA A 29 -1.26 15.83 24.00
N ALA A 30 -1.42 14.67 24.63
CA ALA A 30 -2.26 13.58 24.15
C ALA A 30 -3.71 13.76 24.63
N SER A 31 -4.67 13.69 23.71
CA SER A 31 -6.11 13.69 23.99
C SER A 31 -6.72 12.39 23.47
N GLY A 32 -7.39 11.64 24.36
CA GLY A 32 -7.89 10.30 24.10
C GLY A 32 -9.28 10.29 23.43
N CYS A 33 -9.47 9.35 22.52
CA CYS A 33 -10.78 8.98 21.97
C CYS A 33 -11.03 7.50 22.29
N THR A 34 -12.08 7.22 23.05
CA THR A 34 -12.57 5.87 23.37
C THR A 34 -13.62 5.45 22.35
N GLY A 35 -13.36 4.34 21.64
CA GLY A 35 -14.28 3.72 20.68
C GLY A 35 -14.63 2.28 21.12
N SER A 36 -15.93 1.99 21.16
CA SER A 36 -16.56 0.82 21.77
C SER A 36 -16.27 -0.50 21.05
N GLY A 37 -15.41 -1.35 21.63
CA GLY A 37 -15.24 -2.75 21.23
C GLY A 37 -16.33 -3.66 21.82
N SER A 38 -16.75 -4.67 21.05
CA SER A 38 -17.72 -5.70 21.46
C SER A 38 -17.27 -6.40 22.75
N LYS A 39 -18.22 -6.76 23.64
CA LYS A 39 -17.94 -7.40 24.95
C LYS A 39 -17.12 -8.69 24.83
N ALA A 40 -17.15 -9.36 23.67
CA ALA A 40 -16.36 -10.56 23.42
C ALA A 40 -14.86 -10.27 23.20
N ASP A 41 -14.52 -9.13 22.56
CA ASP A 41 -13.13 -8.76 22.26
C ASP A 41 -12.37 -8.26 23.50
N VAL A 42 -13.08 -7.67 24.46
CA VAL A 42 -12.49 -7.22 25.73
C VAL A 42 -11.96 -8.39 26.55
N GLY A 43 -12.60 -9.57 26.47
CA GLY A 43 -12.16 -10.77 27.18
C GLY A 43 -10.83 -11.29 26.67
N VAL A 44 -10.69 -11.38 25.34
CA VAL A 44 -9.47 -11.87 24.69
C VAL A 44 -8.31 -10.89 24.87
N ALA A 45 -8.57 -9.59 24.71
CA ALA A 45 -7.57 -8.55 24.94
C ALA A 45 -7.10 -8.53 26.40
N ARG A 46 -8.02 -8.70 27.37
CA ARG A 46 -7.68 -8.73 28.80
C ARG A 46 -6.87 -9.98 29.18
N ALA A 47 -7.17 -11.13 28.59
CA ALA A 47 -6.39 -12.36 28.79
C ALA A 47 -4.97 -12.23 28.22
N ALA A 48 -4.83 -11.66 27.02
CA ALA A 48 -3.54 -11.42 26.38
C ALA A 48 -2.68 -10.42 27.17
N ILE A 49 -3.25 -9.29 27.61
CA ILE A 49 -2.56 -8.29 28.43
C ILE A 49 -2.11 -8.88 29.78
N ARG A 50 -2.95 -9.71 30.41
CA ARG A 50 -2.62 -10.36 31.68
C ARG A 50 -1.52 -11.41 31.54
N PHE A 51 -1.49 -12.13 30.43
CA PHE A 51 -0.41 -13.06 30.11
C PHE A 51 0.92 -12.32 29.91
N ILE A 52 0.91 -11.21 29.17
CA ILE A 52 2.10 -10.39 28.91
C ILE A 52 2.70 -9.86 30.23
N TYR A 53 1.87 -9.42 31.18
CA TYR A 53 2.37 -8.81 32.42
C TYR A 53 2.66 -9.79 33.56
N THR A 54 2.01 -10.96 33.60
CA THR A 54 2.17 -11.90 34.73
C THR A 54 2.86 -13.21 34.35
N GLY A 55 3.06 -13.48 33.05
CA GLY A 55 3.64 -14.71 32.53
C GLY A 55 2.81 -15.97 32.78
N LYS A 56 1.59 -15.84 33.33
CA LYS A 56 0.70 -16.96 33.64
C LYS A 56 -0.51 -16.96 32.71
N LEU A 57 -0.57 -17.96 31.84
CA LEU A 57 -1.80 -18.39 31.17
C LEU A 57 -2.54 -19.29 32.16
N GLU A 58 -3.40 -18.71 32.99
CA GLU A 58 -4.37 -19.54 33.68
C GLU A 58 -5.34 -20.07 32.63
N ARG A 59 -5.26 -21.37 32.34
CA ARG A 59 -6.37 -22.08 31.73
C ARG A 59 -7.55 -21.87 32.68
N GLU A 60 -8.47 -20.97 32.35
CA GLU A 60 -9.81 -21.06 32.90
C GLU A 60 -10.37 -22.40 32.41
N ALA A 61 -10.20 -23.41 33.27
CA ALA A 61 -10.87 -24.67 33.12
C ALA A 61 -12.36 -24.38 33.14
N CYS A 62 -13.04 -24.69 32.03
CA CYS A 62 -14.45 -25.07 32.09
C CYS A 62 -14.57 -26.11 33.21
N GLY A 63 -15.35 -25.77 34.24
CA GLY A 63 -15.35 -26.50 35.50
C GLY A 63 -15.77 -27.96 35.38
N ALA A 64 -15.11 -28.81 36.17
CA ALA A 64 -15.69 -29.98 36.82
C ALA A 64 -14.84 -30.33 38.07
N PRO A 65 -15.44 -30.90 39.13
CA PRO A 65 -14.92 -30.79 40.49
C PRO A 65 -13.85 -31.82 40.86
N GLU A 66 -12.88 -31.31 41.63
CA GLU A 66 -12.23 -31.87 42.81
C GLU A 66 -12.35 -33.40 43.05
N ALA A 67 -11.25 -34.11 42.83
CA ALA A 67 -10.91 -35.31 43.60
C ALA A 67 -9.39 -35.34 43.85
N ALA A 68 -9.03 -35.23 45.11
CA ALA A 68 -7.69 -35.31 45.64
C ALA A 68 -7.09 -36.72 45.52
N ALA A 69 -5.78 -36.81 45.26
CA ALA A 69 -4.88 -37.73 45.98
C ALA A 69 -3.42 -37.43 45.67
N ALA A 70 -2.62 -37.48 46.74
CA ALA A 70 -1.19 -37.23 46.81
C ALA A 70 -0.33 -38.34 46.18
N GLY A 71 0.91 -37.99 45.83
CA GLY A 71 1.95 -38.95 45.48
C GLY A 71 3.33 -38.30 45.32
N SER A 72 4.17 -38.48 46.33
CA SER A 72 5.58 -38.06 46.44
C SER A 72 6.50 -38.92 45.57
N GLY A 73 7.61 -38.36 45.04
CA GLY A 73 8.77 -39.17 44.65
C GLY A 73 9.72 -38.64 43.56
N SER A 74 10.86 -38.10 44.02
CA SER A 74 12.24 -38.45 43.59
C SER A 74 12.83 -38.00 42.23
N HIS A 75 13.87 -37.16 42.35
CA HIS A 75 15.17 -37.13 41.64
C HIS A 75 15.31 -37.81 40.26
N SER A 76 15.72 -37.02 39.26
CA SER A 76 16.54 -37.48 38.12
C SER A 76 17.40 -36.35 37.56
N LYS A 77 18.72 -36.60 37.55
CA LYS A 77 19.79 -35.79 36.95
C LYS A 77 19.82 -35.98 35.44
N GLY A 78 20.10 -34.90 34.70
CA GLY A 78 20.85 -34.94 33.44
C GLY A 78 20.01 -35.04 32.16
N CYS A 79 20.06 -33.99 31.34
CA CYS A 79 20.68 -33.99 30.02
C CYS A 79 20.43 -32.64 29.34
N SER A 80 21.51 -31.89 29.13
CA SER A 80 21.55 -30.74 28.25
C SER A 80 21.27 -31.19 26.82
N ASN A 81 20.15 -30.75 26.25
CA ASN A 81 19.94 -30.75 24.81
C ASN A 81 19.77 -29.30 24.34
N SER A 82 20.80 -28.79 23.68
CA SER A 82 20.76 -27.59 22.86
C SER A 82 19.91 -27.89 21.62
N GLY A 83 18.60 -27.82 21.77
CA GLY A 83 17.65 -27.91 20.67
C GLY A 83 17.62 -26.60 19.89
N THR A 84 18.27 -26.57 18.73
CA THR A 84 18.00 -25.57 17.69
C THR A 84 16.53 -25.69 17.31
N LEU A 85 15.70 -24.78 17.82
CA LEU A 85 14.30 -24.64 17.40
C LEU A 85 14.27 -24.03 15.99
N VAL A 86 14.46 -24.88 14.98
CA VAL A 86 13.97 -24.60 13.63
C VAL A 86 12.46 -24.79 13.69
N GLY A 87 11.77 -23.76 14.18
CA GLY A 87 10.32 -23.67 14.14
C GLY A 87 9.87 -23.49 12.69
N SER A 88 9.67 -24.60 12.00
CA SER A 88 8.96 -24.61 10.72
C SER A 88 7.48 -24.41 11.00
N SER A 89 7.09 -23.16 11.19
CA SER A 89 5.70 -22.74 11.30
C SER A 89 5.09 -22.72 9.90
N SER A 90 4.70 -23.90 9.41
CA SER A 90 3.78 -24.02 8.27
C SER A 90 2.38 -23.64 8.75
N SER A 91 2.09 -22.33 8.82
CA SER A 91 0.73 -21.83 9.05
C SER A 91 -0.04 -21.88 7.73
N SER A 92 -1.16 -22.57 7.77
CA SER A 92 -2.06 -22.74 6.65
C SER A 92 -2.79 -21.42 6.36
N GLY A 93 -2.31 -20.68 5.36
CA GLY A 93 -3.11 -20.04 4.31
C GLY A 93 -4.01 -18.85 4.63
N GLY A 94 -4.16 -18.43 5.88
CA GLY A 94 -4.89 -17.21 6.24
C GLY A 94 -3.94 -16.02 6.34
N GLY A 95 -3.49 -15.49 5.20
CA GLY A 95 -2.72 -14.23 5.19
C GLY A 95 -3.55 -13.12 5.84
N LEU A 96 -2.94 -12.33 6.72
CA LEU A 96 -3.59 -11.16 7.31
C LEU A 96 -3.92 -10.15 6.21
N SER A 97 -5.05 -9.49 6.32
CA SER A 97 -5.39 -8.36 5.45
C SER A 97 -4.48 -7.16 5.74
N ILE A 98 -4.36 -6.24 4.78
CA ILE A 98 -3.58 -5.00 4.97
C ILE A 98 -4.03 -4.18 6.19
N PRO A 99 -5.33 -3.90 6.41
CA PRO A 99 -5.76 -3.17 7.61
C PRO A 99 -5.38 -3.88 8.90
N GLU A 100 -5.49 -5.22 8.93
CA GLU A 100 -5.08 -6.02 10.09
C GLU A 100 -3.56 -5.91 10.33
N LEU A 101 -2.74 -5.99 9.28
CA LEU A 101 -1.29 -5.81 9.39
C LEU A 101 -0.91 -4.40 9.88
N LEU A 102 -1.56 -3.35 9.38
CA LEU A 102 -1.33 -1.98 9.86
C LEU A 102 -1.74 -1.82 11.33
N ALA A 103 -2.87 -2.40 11.74
CA ALA A 103 -3.33 -2.39 13.13
C ALA A 103 -2.34 -3.13 14.06
N VAL A 104 -1.90 -4.32 13.66
CA VAL A 104 -0.89 -5.11 14.41
C VAL A 104 0.43 -4.35 14.49
N ARG A 105 0.88 -3.74 13.39
CA ARG A 105 2.08 -2.92 13.34
C ARG A 105 2.00 -1.75 14.33
N ARG A 106 0.88 -1.01 14.33
CA ARG A 106 0.65 0.13 15.24
C ARG A 106 0.68 -0.32 16.70
N GLN A 107 0.01 -1.43 17.01
CA GLN A 107 0.01 -2.01 18.36
C GLN A 107 1.41 -2.48 18.79
N ALA A 108 2.17 -3.11 17.89
CA ALA A 108 3.53 -3.55 18.14
C ALA A 108 4.49 -2.37 18.39
N CYS A 109 4.32 -1.28 17.64
CA CYS A 109 5.06 -0.04 17.84
C CYS A 109 4.76 0.57 19.21
N PHE A 110 3.48 0.62 19.60
CA PHE A 110 3.06 1.11 20.92
C PHE A 110 3.67 0.28 22.07
N MET A 111 3.72 -1.05 21.92
CA MET A 111 4.34 -1.95 22.89
C MET A 111 5.86 -2.06 22.77
N GLN A 112 6.48 -1.38 21.80
CA GLN A 112 7.92 -1.39 21.54
C GLN A 112 8.50 -2.79 21.29
N ILE A 113 7.76 -3.64 20.57
CA ILE A 113 8.22 -4.99 20.19
C ILE A 113 9.03 -4.87 18.88
N GLY A 114 10.34 -4.69 19.01
CA GLY A 114 11.25 -4.31 17.90
C GLY A 114 11.13 -5.18 16.64
N ASP A 115 11.11 -6.50 16.79
CA ASP A 115 11.10 -7.42 15.63
C ASP A 115 9.74 -7.51 14.93
N CYS A 116 8.66 -7.18 15.65
CA CYS A 116 7.30 -7.33 15.15
C CYS A 116 6.97 -6.27 14.08
N VAL A 117 7.39 -5.02 14.28
CA VAL A 117 7.19 -3.94 13.31
C VAL A 117 7.87 -4.28 11.98
N GLY A 118 9.13 -4.72 12.03
CA GLY A 118 9.88 -5.12 10.84
C GLY A 118 9.30 -6.35 10.13
N ALA A 119 8.71 -7.29 10.86
CA ALA A 119 7.99 -8.42 10.28
C ALA A 119 6.71 -7.98 9.56
N CYS A 120 5.93 -7.08 10.17
CA CYS A 120 4.73 -6.51 9.54
C CYS A 120 5.08 -5.73 8.27
N ASP A 121 6.14 -4.91 8.30
CA ASP A 121 6.59 -4.13 7.13
C ASP A 121 7.01 -5.04 5.96
N LYS A 122 7.69 -6.16 6.25
CA LYS A 122 8.06 -7.16 5.23
C LYS A 122 6.84 -7.84 4.61
N GLU A 123 5.85 -8.20 5.44
CA GLU A 123 4.63 -8.84 4.96
C GLU A 123 3.79 -7.86 4.12
N LEU A 124 3.67 -6.60 4.55
CA LEU A 124 3.02 -5.54 3.76
C LEU A 124 3.71 -5.35 2.41
N CYS A 125 5.04 -5.27 2.37
CA CYS A 125 5.80 -5.21 1.13
C CYS A 125 5.54 -6.44 0.23
N SER A 126 5.45 -7.64 0.82
CA SER A 126 5.16 -8.88 0.09
C SER A 126 3.77 -8.85 -0.57
N LEU A 127 2.74 -8.42 0.18
CA LEU A 127 1.37 -8.29 -0.33
C LEU A 127 1.27 -7.25 -1.45
N LEU A 128 1.95 -6.11 -1.29
CA LEU A 128 1.98 -5.04 -2.30
C LEU A 128 2.72 -5.50 -3.56
N ALA A 129 3.82 -6.24 -3.41
CA ALA A 129 4.56 -6.80 -4.54
C ALA A 129 3.76 -7.87 -5.29
N ALA A 130 2.97 -8.69 -4.59
CA ALA A 130 2.09 -9.70 -5.20
C ALA A 130 0.93 -9.09 -6.02
N THR A 131 0.57 -7.84 -5.73
CA THR A 131 -0.48 -7.10 -6.46
C THR A 131 0.01 -6.57 -7.82
N GLY A 132 1.34 -6.51 -8.02
CA GLY A 132 1.89 -6.09 -9.30
C GLY A 132 1.44 -7.03 -10.43
N PRO A 133 1.23 -6.51 -11.66
CA PRO A 133 1.01 -7.37 -12.81
C PRO A 133 2.16 -8.39 -12.85
N PRO A 134 1.86 -9.70 -13.04
CA PRO A 134 2.89 -10.72 -13.07
C PRO A 134 3.88 -10.31 -14.15
N LEU A 135 5.06 -9.85 -13.72
CA LEU A 135 6.10 -9.42 -14.64
C LEU A 135 6.29 -10.58 -15.62
N PRO A 136 6.22 -10.34 -16.94
CA PRO A 136 6.50 -11.40 -17.89
C PRO A 136 7.87 -11.97 -17.53
N PRO A 137 8.00 -13.31 -17.41
CA PRO A 137 9.26 -13.91 -16.98
C PRO A 137 10.39 -13.36 -17.87
N PRO A 138 11.55 -13.01 -17.28
CA PRO A 138 12.64 -12.43 -18.05
C PRO A 138 12.90 -13.35 -19.23
N ALA A 139 12.65 -12.83 -20.44
CA ALA A 139 12.83 -13.59 -21.66
C ALA A 139 14.28 -14.05 -21.67
N THR A 140 14.49 -15.32 -21.34
CA THR A 140 15.78 -15.99 -21.37
C THR A 140 16.09 -16.27 -22.84
N GLY A 141 16.22 -15.18 -23.59
CA GLY A 141 16.60 -15.16 -24.98
C GLY A 141 18.07 -15.48 -25.07
N LYS A 142 18.37 -16.78 -25.27
CA LYS A 142 19.65 -17.24 -25.78
C LYS A 142 19.95 -16.44 -27.07
N PRO A 143 21.10 -15.73 -27.17
CA PRO A 143 21.41 -14.96 -28.37
C PRO A 143 21.65 -15.93 -29.53
N ALA A 144 20.72 -15.94 -30.48
CA ALA A 144 20.94 -16.58 -31.78
C ALA A 144 21.78 -15.62 -32.63
N ALA A 145 23.05 -15.95 -32.76
CA ALA A 145 23.96 -15.29 -33.69
C ALA A 145 23.54 -15.53 -35.14
N GLY A 146 23.52 -14.45 -35.93
CA GLY A 146 23.79 -14.47 -37.36
C GLY A 146 22.58 -14.71 -38.28
N ALA A 147 22.21 -13.69 -39.06
CA ALA A 147 22.72 -13.50 -40.43
C ALA A 147 21.75 -12.65 -41.29
N ALA A 148 22.32 -11.58 -41.83
CA ALA A 148 22.09 -10.96 -43.15
C ALA A 148 20.66 -10.79 -43.72
N ARG A 149 20.37 -9.51 -43.97
CA ARG A 149 19.41 -8.94 -44.94
C ARG A 149 19.66 -9.46 -46.39
N PRO A 150 18.67 -9.40 -47.30
CA PRO A 150 18.47 -8.14 -48.02
C PRO A 150 17.01 -7.76 -48.35
N SER A 151 16.93 -6.55 -48.90
CA SER A 151 15.81 -5.71 -49.32
C SER A 151 15.01 -6.25 -50.52
N ALA A 152 13.68 -6.05 -50.55
CA ALA A 152 12.97 -5.18 -51.51
C ALA A 152 11.47 -5.54 -51.73
N ALA A 153 10.69 -4.47 -51.89
CA ALA A 153 9.50 -4.29 -52.75
C ALA A 153 8.13 -4.93 -52.41
N ALA A 154 7.20 -4.03 -52.06
CA ALA A 154 5.85 -3.82 -52.58
C ALA A 154 4.99 -5.02 -53.05
N ALA A 155 3.82 -5.19 -52.43
CA ALA A 155 2.48 -5.09 -53.06
C ALA A 155 1.43 -5.58 -52.07
N GLY A 156 0.27 -4.91 -52.06
CA GLY A 156 -0.74 -5.06 -51.03
C GLY A 156 -1.46 -6.41 -50.98
N ARG A 157 -2.23 -6.57 -49.91
CA ARG A 157 -3.41 -7.45 -49.88
C ARG A 157 -4.38 -6.98 -48.80
N VAL A 158 -5.61 -6.76 -49.26
CA VAL A 158 -6.83 -6.69 -48.46
C VAL A 158 -7.07 -8.09 -47.89
N GLY A 159 -7.29 -8.19 -46.59
CA GLY A 159 -7.51 -9.45 -45.89
C GLY A 159 -8.22 -9.23 -44.57
N ALA A 160 -9.54 -9.32 -44.62
CA ALA A 160 -10.41 -9.43 -43.44
C ALA A 160 -10.19 -10.76 -42.71
N SER A 161 -10.77 -10.83 -41.50
CA SER A 161 -10.90 -11.98 -40.59
C SER A 161 -9.75 -12.17 -39.59
N GLY A 162 -10.10 -12.13 -38.31
CA GLY A 162 -9.16 -12.44 -37.23
C GLY A 162 -9.67 -12.11 -35.83
N GLY A 163 -10.61 -12.93 -35.35
CA GLY A 163 -10.70 -13.31 -33.94
C GLY A 163 -10.90 -12.21 -32.91
N THR A 164 -12.16 -12.03 -32.50
CA THR A 164 -12.48 -11.59 -31.15
C THR A 164 -11.89 -12.59 -30.14
N ALA A 165 -10.65 -12.37 -29.73
CA ALA A 165 -10.16 -12.87 -28.46
C ALA A 165 -10.88 -12.05 -27.38
N ALA A 166 -12.10 -12.47 -27.07
CA ALA A 166 -12.75 -12.13 -25.83
C ALA A 166 -11.80 -12.60 -24.73
N ALA A 167 -10.99 -11.67 -24.23
CA ALA A 167 -10.34 -11.81 -22.96
C ALA A 167 -11.43 -12.26 -22.01
N THR A 168 -11.29 -13.47 -21.48
CA THR A 168 -12.05 -13.98 -20.37
C THR A 168 -11.83 -13.00 -19.22
N ALA A 169 -12.63 -11.93 -19.21
CA ALA A 169 -12.90 -11.11 -18.05
C ALA A 169 -13.61 -12.04 -17.09
N ALA A 170 -12.82 -12.85 -16.39
CA ALA A 170 -13.25 -13.58 -15.24
C ALA A 170 -13.90 -12.54 -14.34
N THR A 171 -15.21 -12.69 -14.15
CA THR A 171 -15.97 -12.08 -13.09
C THR A 171 -15.46 -12.66 -11.77
N ALA A 172 -14.22 -12.33 -11.42
CA ALA A 172 -13.80 -12.29 -10.05
C ALA A 172 -14.61 -11.15 -9.46
N ASP A 173 -15.52 -11.49 -8.55
CA ASP A 173 -16.03 -10.56 -7.56
C ASP A 173 -14.85 -9.69 -7.11
N ALA A 174 -14.87 -8.42 -7.51
CA ALA A 174 -13.67 -7.64 -7.74
C ALA A 174 -13.04 -7.25 -6.41
N ALA A 175 -12.28 -8.18 -5.84
CA ALA A 175 -11.54 -7.98 -4.61
C ALA A 175 -10.75 -6.67 -4.74
N VAL A 176 -11.02 -5.74 -3.83
CA VAL A 176 -10.39 -4.41 -3.83
C VAL A 176 -8.87 -4.63 -3.81
N PRO A 177 -8.13 -4.10 -4.79
CA PRO A 177 -6.68 -4.24 -4.83
C PRO A 177 -6.04 -3.86 -3.50
N PRO A 178 -5.11 -4.67 -2.96
CA PRO A 178 -4.48 -4.41 -1.67
C PRO A 178 -3.92 -2.99 -1.53
N VAL A 179 -3.34 -2.44 -2.61
CA VAL A 179 -2.84 -1.05 -2.60
C VAL A 179 -3.93 -0.02 -2.32
N LEU A 180 -5.16 -0.22 -2.80
CA LEU A 180 -6.26 0.72 -2.54
C LEU A 180 -6.73 0.63 -1.09
N GLN A 181 -6.72 -0.57 -0.49
CA GLN A 181 -7.04 -0.76 0.92
C GLN A 181 -6.04 -0.02 1.82
N LEU A 182 -4.74 -0.07 1.48
CA LEU A 182 -3.69 0.63 2.22
C LEU A 182 -3.96 2.15 2.30
N TYR A 183 -4.36 2.75 1.18
CA TYR A 183 -4.65 4.18 1.12
C TYR A 183 -6.02 4.52 1.71
N ALA A 184 -7.01 3.64 1.62
CA ALA A 184 -8.34 3.87 2.21
C ALA A 184 -8.26 4.08 3.74
N ASP A 185 -7.35 3.36 4.41
CA ASP A 185 -7.17 3.42 5.86
C ASP A 185 -6.09 4.44 6.29
N GLU A 186 -6.19 5.70 5.83
CA GLU A 186 -5.23 6.77 6.18
C GLU A 186 -5.01 6.93 7.69
N SER A 187 -6.02 6.62 8.51
CA SER A 187 -5.95 6.70 9.97
C SER A 187 -5.03 5.68 10.64
N LEU A 188 -4.68 4.61 9.91
CA LEU A 188 -3.77 3.55 10.36
C LEU A 188 -2.34 3.76 9.88
N LEU A 189 -2.13 4.71 8.97
CA LEU A 189 -0.80 5.03 8.49
C LEU A 189 -0.01 5.79 9.58
N PRO A 190 1.27 5.45 9.79
CA PRO A 190 2.14 6.16 10.73
C PRO A 190 2.27 7.63 10.36
N LEU A 191 2.48 8.49 11.35
CA LEU A 191 2.81 9.90 11.13
C LEU A 191 4.32 10.06 10.90
N GLU A 192 4.75 11.05 10.09
CA GLU A 192 6.18 11.30 9.80
C GLU A 192 7.06 11.41 11.04
N SER A 193 6.53 12.03 12.10
CA SER A 193 7.29 12.24 13.34
C SER A 193 7.64 10.93 14.04
N GLU A 194 6.96 9.84 13.71
CA GLU A 194 7.13 8.52 14.31
C GLU A 194 7.71 7.50 13.31
N GLU A 195 8.05 7.90 12.08
CA GLU A 195 8.39 6.95 11.02
C GLU A 195 9.80 6.35 11.19
N PRO A 196 9.91 5.03 11.45
CA PRO A 196 11.16 4.32 11.24
C PRO A 196 11.45 4.19 9.74
N ASP A 197 12.72 4.16 9.36
CA ASP A 197 13.15 4.01 7.96
C ASP A 197 12.58 2.75 7.27
N SER A 198 12.14 1.76 8.05
CA SER A 198 11.50 0.55 7.53
C SER A 198 10.15 0.83 6.84
N PHE A 199 9.38 1.82 7.32
CA PHE A 199 8.05 2.10 6.73
C PHE A 199 8.14 2.84 5.40
N LYS A 200 9.20 3.63 5.19
CA LYS A 200 9.46 4.29 3.90
C LYS A 200 9.55 3.27 2.77
N ALA A 201 10.12 2.09 3.03
CA ALA A 201 10.16 1.00 2.06
C ALA A 201 8.75 0.48 1.72
N VAL A 202 7.84 0.42 2.71
CA VAL A 202 6.43 0.03 2.50
C VAL A 202 5.71 1.08 1.66
N LEU A 203 5.88 2.37 1.95
CA LEU A 203 5.27 3.45 1.16
C LEU A 203 5.81 3.49 -0.27
N ALA A 204 7.11 3.26 -0.46
CA ALA A 204 7.70 3.15 -1.81
C ALA A 204 7.14 1.93 -2.58
N ALA A 205 6.99 0.79 -1.91
CA ALA A 205 6.37 -0.40 -2.50
C ALA A 205 4.89 -0.16 -2.86
N ALA A 206 4.16 0.52 -1.98
CA ALA A 206 2.76 0.88 -2.19
C ALA A 206 2.59 1.84 -3.36
N HIS A 207 3.43 2.86 -3.45
CA HIS A 207 3.46 3.80 -4.56
C HIS A 207 3.73 3.09 -5.89
N LYS A 208 4.74 2.22 -5.93
CA LYS A 208 5.03 1.40 -7.10
C LYS A 208 3.85 0.51 -7.50
N ALA A 209 3.21 -0.14 -6.53
CA ALA A 209 2.02 -0.95 -6.78
C ALA A 209 0.84 -0.11 -7.29
N LEU A 210 0.67 1.12 -6.79
CA LEU A 210 -0.39 2.03 -7.21
C LEU A 210 -0.22 2.44 -8.67
N VAL A 211 1.00 2.85 -9.03
CA VAL A 211 1.32 3.24 -10.41
C VAL A 211 1.19 2.04 -11.35
N ALA A 212 1.61 0.84 -10.92
CA ALA A 212 1.43 -0.37 -11.70
C ALA A 212 -0.05 -0.73 -11.92
N HIS A 213 -0.91 -0.49 -10.92
CA HIS A 213 -2.35 -0.76 -11.02
C HIS A 213 -3.06 0.14 -12.03
N PHE A 214 -2.79 1.44 -11.99
CA PHE A 214 -3.42 2.39 -12.93
C PHE A 214 -2.72 2.46 -14.29
N THR A 215 -1.41 2.13 -14.34
CA THR A 215 -0.52 2.08 -15.51
C THR A 215 -0.40 3.41 -16.28
N SER A 216 -1.50 3.93 -16.80
CA SER A 216 -1.58 5.17 -17.56
C SER A 216 -2.94 5.86 -17.40
N ALA A 217 -2.95 7.18 -17.59
CA ALA A 217 -4.18 7.99 -17.61
C ALA A 217 -5.20 7.49 -18.65
N PRO A 218 -4.85 7.28 -19.94
CA PRO A 218 -5.81 6.79 -20.93
C PRO A 218 -6.37 5.41 -20.60
N THR A 219 -5.56 4.48 -20.05
CA THR A 219 -6.06 3.15 -19.66
C THR A 219 -7.06 3.25 -18.51
N THR A 220 -6.77 4.11 -17.53
CA THR A 220 -7.64 4.37 -16.39
C THR A 220 -8.97 4.98 -16.84
N LEU A 221 -8.93 5.98 -17.72
CA LEU A 221 -10.10 6.69 -18.22
C LEU A 221 -10.99 5.83 -19.14
N ASN A 222 -10.41 4.86 -19.85
CA ASN A 222 -11.13 3.94 -20.74
C ASN A 222 -11.71 2.72 -20.02
N SER A 223 -11.26 2.42 -18.80
CA SER A 223 -11.78 1.31 -18.00
C SER A 223 -12.75 1.81 -16.93
N ALA A 224 -14.02 1.38 -17.01
CA ALA A 224 -15.03 1.75 -16.02
C ALA A 224 -14.68 1.28 -14.60
N VAL A 225 -14.01 0.12 -14.48
CA VAL A 225 -13.57 -0.42 -13.18
C VAL A 225 -12.47 0.45 -12.58
N LEU A 226 -11.45 0.79 -13.37
CA LEU A 226 -10.36 1.65 -12.90
C LEU A 226 -10.85 3.08 -12.62
N THR A 227 -11.78 3.59 -13.43
CA THR A 227 -12.39 4.91 -13.18
C THR A 227 -13.13 4.92 -11.84
N LYS A 228 -13.95 3.90 -11.52
CA LYS A 228 -14.62 3.83 -10.21
C LYS A 228 -13.62 3.72 -9.05
N GLN A 229 -12.60 2.90 -9.20
CA GLN A 229 -11.54 2.79 -8.19
C GLN A 229 -10.77 4.10 -8.02
N LEU A 230 -10.53 4.82 -9.12
CA LEU A 230 -9.93 6.14 -9.10
C LEU A 230 -10.81 7.15 -8.36
N GLU A 231 -12.11 7.15 -8.58
CA GLU A 231 -13.06 8.03 -7.88
C GLU A 231 -13.06 7.80 -6.36
N GLU A 232 -12.76 6.58 -5.92
CA GLU A 232 -12.64 6.23 -4.51
C GLU A 232 -11.28 6.61 -3.90
N LEU A 233 -10.26 6.93 -4.70
CA LEU A 233 -8.90 7.21 -4.20
C LEU A 233 -8.85 8.42 -3.28
N PRO A 234 -8.26 8.33 -2.08
CA PRO A 234 -8.03 9.49 -1.25
C PRO A 234 -7.06 10.47 -1.92
N VAL A 235 -7.08 11.72 -1.45
CA VAL A 235 -6.26 12.82 -1.99
C VAL A 235 -4.78 12.45 -2.02
N ALA A 236 -4.29 11.82 -0.96
CA ALA A 236 -2.88 11.49 -0.82
C ALA A 236 -2.44 10.40 -1.83
N ALA A 237 -3.31 9.43 -2.13
CA ALA A 237 -3.06 8.47 -3.20
C ALA A 237 -3.09 9.13 -4.59
N MET A 238 -3.96 10.11 -4.80
CA MET A 238 -3.99 10.87 -6.06
C MET A 238 -2.72 11.69 -6.24
N GLU A 239 -2.25 12.38 -5.20
CA GLU A 239 -0.96 13.07 -5.22
C GLU A 239 0.18 12.09 -5.50
N ALA A 240 0.15 10.89 -4.92
CA ALA A 240 1.07 9.80 -5.21
C ALA A 240 1.15 9.46 -6.68
N LEU A 241 -0.01 9.20 -7.25
CA LEU A 241 -0.13 8.77 -8.63
C LEU A 241 0.44 9.85 -9.57
N LEU A 242 0.07 11.12 -9.34
CA LEU A 242 0.49 12.25 -10.18
C LEU A 242 1.94 12.69 -9.98
N ALA A 243 2.51 12.47 -8.78
CA ALA A 243 3.92 12.75 -8.52
C ALA A 243 4.85 11.69 -9.14
N SER A 244 4.32 10.56 -9.63
CA SER A 244 5.15 9.51 -10.22
C SER A 244 5.52 9.80 -11.67
N ASP A 245 6.81 9.82 -11.97
CA ASP A 245 7.29 9.88 -13.36
C ASP A 245 7.01 8.60 -14.17
N SER A 246 6.67 7.49 -13.49
CA SER A 246 6.33 6.22 -14.16
C SER A 246 4.85 6.15 -14.57
N PHE A 247 4.02 7.09 -14.14
CA PHE A 247 2.62 7.16 -14.56
C PHE A 247 2.53 7.75 -15.97
N SER A 248 2.24 6.90 -16.95
CA SER A 248 2.26 7.31 -18.35
C SER A 248 1.03 8.15 -18.70
N THR A 249 1.28 9.31 -19.30
CA THR A 249 0.27 10.23 -19.83
C THR A 249 0.56 10.44 -21.32
N ASP A 250 -0.50 10.53 -22.12
CA ASP A 250 -0.41 10.91 -23.54
C ASP A 250 -0.31 12.43 -23.66
N ASP A 251 -1.18 13.14 -22.96
CA ASP A 251 -1.15 14.59 -22.79
C ASP A 251 -1.56 15.00 -21.38
N GLU A 252 -1.26 16.24 -20.98
CA GLU A 252 -1.70 16.79 -19.69
C GLU A 252 -3.22 17.03 -19.64
N SER A 253 -3.89 17.05 -20.79
CA SER A 253 -5.35 17.16 -20.85
C SER A 253 -6.02 15.91 -20.28
N SER A 254 -5.45 14.73 -20.46
CA SER A 254 -5.88 13.46 -19.89
C SER A 254 -5.75 13.47 -18.36
N VAL A 255 -4.67 14.07 -17.83
CA VAL A 255 -4.45 14.25 -16.39
C VAL A 255 -5.47 15.21 -15.80
N LEU A 256 -5.75 16.33 -16.47
CA LEU A 256 -6.79 17.26 -16.05
C LEU A 256 -8.18 16.62 -16.08
N LEU A 257 -8.49 15.82 -17.11
CA LEU A 257 -9.75 15.09 -17.20
C LEU A 257 -9.87 14.05 -16.08
N LEU A 258 -8.78 13.37 -15.75
CA LEU A 258 -8.69 12.41 -14.64
C LEU A 258 -8.95 13.11 -13.29
N LEU A 259 -8.30 14.24 -13.03
CA LEU A 259 -8.54 15.08 -11.85
C LEU A 259 -9.97 15.63 -11.81
N ALA A 260 -10.52 16.07 -12.94
CA ALA A 260 -11.88 16.57 -13.03
C ALA A 260 -12.90 15.47 -12.69
N LYS A 261 -12.72 14.26 -13.22
CA LYS A 261 -13.56 13.10 -12.89
C LYS A 261 -13.48 12.74 -11.42
N TRP A 262 -12.27 12.62 -10.88
CA TRP A 262 -12.06 12.35 -9.46
C TRP A 262 -12.73 13.40 -8.56
N ARG A 263 -12.59 14.69 -8.90
CA ARG A 263 -13.23 15.78 -8.17
C ARG A 263 -14.76 15.77 -8.31
N ALA A 264 -15.28 15.40 -9.48
CA ALA A 264 -16.71 15.35 -9.75
C ALA A 264 -17.42 14.24 -8.97
N ALA A 265 -16.74 13.13 -8.69
CA ALA A 265 -17.29 12.04 -7.88
C ALA A 265 -17.53 12.44 -6.43
N ASP A 266 -16.85 13.48 -5.93
CA ASP A 266 -16.96 13.90 -4.54
C ASP A 266 -16.94 15.43 -4.37
N LEU A 267 -17.89 16.08 -5.06
CA LEU A 267 -18.03 17.55 -5.08
C LEU A 267 -18.27 18.18 -3.70
N GLY A 268 -18.49 17.40 -2.64
CA GLY A 268 -18.82 17.91 -1.31
C GLY A 268 -17.83 17.55 -0.19
N ASN A 269 -17.11 16.43 -0.27
CA ASN A 269 -16.47 15.86 0.92
C ASN A 269 -14.95 15.68 0.78
N ARG A 270 -14.41 15.59 -0.44
CA ARG A 270 -12.95 15.42 -0.63
C ARG A 270 -12.23 16.73 -0.69
N GLY A 271 -11.40 16.98 0.31
CA GLY A 271 -10.27 17.88 0.25
C GLY A 271 -10.56 19.37 0.19
N SER A 272 -9.73 20.11 0.93
CA SER A 272 -9.76 21.56 0.95
C SER A 272 -9.33 22.14 -0.41
N GLY A 273 -9.70 23.40 -0.68
CA GLY A 273 -9.21 24.10 -1.88
C GLY A 273 -7.67 24.16 -1.97
N GLN A 274 -6.94 23.94 -0.87
CA GLN A 274 -5.48 23.86 -0.85
C GLN A 274 -4.96 22.55 -1.42
N GLU A 275 -5.63 21.43 -1.14
CA GLU A 275 -5.25 20.12 -1.72
C GLU A 275 -5.44 20.13 -3.23
N LEU A 276 -6.55 20.71 -3.71
CA LEU A 276 -6.76 20.86 -5.15
C LEU A 276 -5.69 21.74 -5.79
N LYS A 277 -5.30 22.86 -5.16
CA LYS A 277 -4.17 23.68 -5.65
C LYS A 277 -2.88 22.88 -5.73
N THR A 278 -2.65 22.01 -4.76
CA THR A 278 -1.44 21.19 -4.71
C THR A 278 -1.44 20.13 -5.82
N LEU A 279 -2.58 19.46 -6.03
CA LEU A 279 -2.77 18.55 -7.15
C LEU A 279 -2.61 19.25 -8.50
N CYS A 280 -3.19 20.44 -8.66
CA CYS A 280 -3.03 21.24 -9.88
C CYS A 280 -1.58 21.70 -10.10
N ALA A 281 -0.78 21.88 -9.05
CA ALA A 281 0.63 22.23 -9.17
C ALA A 281 1.50 21.07 -9.69
N LEU A 282 1.02 19.82 -9.59
CA LEU A 282 1.68 18.64 -10.16
C LEU A 282 1.46 18.52 -11.67
N VAL A 283 0.40 19.14 -12.20
CA VAL A 283 0.08 19.16 -13.63
C VAL A 283 1.05 20.11 -14.35
N ARG A 284 1.73 19.61 -15.39
CA ARG A 284 2.73 20.40 -16.14
C ARG A 284 2.01 21.29 -17.13
N LEU A 285 1.47 22.42 -16.67
CA LEU A 285 0.70 23.36 -17.50
C LEU A 285 1.39 23.79 -18.81
N SER A 286 2.72 23.74 -18.87
CA SER A 286 3.51 24.01 -20.09
C SER A 286 3.30 23.00 -21.21
N GLN A 287 2.85 21.78 -20.90
CA GLN A 287 2.56 20.72 -21.86
C GLN A 287 1.07 20.66 -22.23
N LEU A 288 0.25 21.54 -21.66
CA LEU A 288 -1.17 21.61 -21.97
C LEU A 288 -1.39 22.29 -23.33
N GLY A 289 -2.28 21.72 -24.15
CA GLY A 289 -2.59 22.28 -25.46
C GLY A 289 -3.17 23.71 -25.37
N PRO A 290 -2.88 24.60 -26.35
CA PRO A 290 -3.32 26.00 -26.31
C PRO A 290 -4.85 26.15 -26.32
N VAL A 291 -5.57 25.17 -26.87
CA VAL A 291 -7.03 25.11 -26.82
C VAL A 291 -7.51 24.96 -25.38
N TYR A 292 -6.93 24.03 -24.63
CA TYR A 292 -7.31 23.78 -23.24
C TYR A 292 -7.03 25.00 -22.36
N LEU A 293 -5.89 25.66 -22.54
CA LEU A 293 -5.57 26.91 -21.83
C LEU A 293 -6.64 27.97 -22.12
N ARG A 294 -6.97 28.22 -23.40
CA ARG A 294 -7.92 29.27 -23.77
C ARG A 294 -9.35 29.05 -23.27
N TYR A 295 -9.81 27.80 -23.21
CA TYR A 295 -11.21 27.49 -22.87
C TYR A 295 -11.43 27.13 -21.39
N ILE A 296 -10.45 26.53 -20.71
CA ILE A 296 -10.61 26.01 -19.35
C ILE A 296 -9.94 26.90 -18.31
N LEU A 297 -8.81 27.52 -18.65
CA LEU A 297 -8.09 28.45 -17.79
C LEU A 297 -8.18 29.85 -18.42
N PRO A 298 -9.35 30.53 -18.34
CA PRO A 298 -9.44 31.89 -18.84
C PRO A 298 -8.31 32.70 -18.20
N GLU A 299 -7.49 33.33 -19.04
CA GLU A 299 -6.33 34.10 -18.60
C GLU A 299 -6.79 34.98 -17.45
N GLN A 300 -6.21 34.77 -16.26
CA GLN A 300 -6.49 35.63 -15.12
C GLN A 300 -5.90 37.00 -15.44
N GLY A 301 -6.71 37.84 -16.07
CA GLY A 301 -6.42 39.25 -16.32
C GLY A 301 -6.45 40.05 -15.03
#